data_AF-A0A7C2I0X4-F1
#
_entry.id   AF-A0A7C2I0X4-F1
#
_cell.length_a   1.000
_cell.length_b   1.000
_cell.length_c   1.000
_cell.angle_alpha   90.00
_cell.angle_beta   90.00
_cell.angle_gamma   90.00
#
_symmetry.space_group_name_H-M   'P 1'
#
loop_
_entity.id
_entity.type
_entity.pdbx_description
1 polymer ?
#
loop_
_entity_poly.entity_id
_entity_poly.type
_entity_poly.pdbx_seq_one_letter_code
_entity_poly.pdbx_strand_id
1 'polypeptide(L)'
;MERAVENFPKELAAKINEGRAAGLSDEQIVDGIINLGDVLAKFVKADSPEEALFKDMWRSATADEKRTLARLVLRLGTKMLH
;
A
#
# COMPACT_ATOMS: atom_id res chain seq x y z
N MET A 1 6.94 -15.50 -7.86
CA MET A 1 7.31 -14.31 -7.06
C MET A 1 7.38 -13.05 -7.91
N GLU A 2 8.04 -13.04 -9.09
CA GLU A 2 7.96 -11.89 -10.05
C GLU A 2 6.52 -11.38 -10.28
N ARG A 3 5.58 -12.30 -10.48
CA ARG A 3 4.17 -11.98 -10.70
C ARG A 3 3.44 -11.28 -9.53
N ALA A 4 3.90 -11.46 -8.28
CA ALA A 4 3.19 -10.91 -7.11
C ALA A 4 3.42 -9.39 -6.99
N VAL A 5 4.68 -8.96 -7.12
CA VAL A 5 5.06 -7.54 -7.15
C VAL A 5 4.54 -6.86 -8.42
N GLU A 6 4.45 -7.57 -9.54
CA GLU A 6 3.85 -7.04 -10.78
C GLU A 6 2.33 -6.87 -10.71
N ASN A 7 1.63 -7.74 -10.00
CA ASN A 7 0.17 -7.71 -9.90
C ASN A 7 -0.35 -6.82 -8.77
N PHE A 8 0.41 -6.68 -7.68
CA PHE A 8 0.01 -5.86 -6.53
C PHE A 8 -0.35 -4.41 -6.91
N PRO A 9 0.43 -3.70 -7.77
CA PRO A 9 0.05 -2.37 -8.24
C PRO A 9 -1.28 -2.34 -9.01
N LYS A 10 -1.60 -3.39 -9.78
CA LYS A 10 -2.85 -3.48 -10.55
C LYS A 10 -4.06 -3.74 -9.64
N GLU A 11 -3.91 -4.64 -8.67
CA GLU A 11 -4.95 -4.91 -7.68
C GLU A 11 -5.23 -3.68 -6.82
N LEU A 12 -4.16 -3.00 -6.38
CA LEU A 12 -4.25 -1.75 -5.66
C LEU A 12 -4.94 -0.66 -6.51
N ALA A 13 -4.59 -0.54 -7.79
CA ALA A 13 -5.22 0.38 -8.72
C ALA A 13 -6.74 0.14 -8.84
N ALA A 14 -7.15 -1.12 -8.94
CA ALA A 14 -8.57 -1.49 -8.94
C ALA A 14 -9.28 -1.06 -7.65
N LYS A 15 -8.67 -1.29 -6.48
CA LYS A 15 -9.23 -0.86 -5.18
C LYS A 15 -9.29 0.65 -5.00
N ILE A 16 -8.29 1.38 -5.49
CA ILE A 16 -8.31 2.85 -5.51
C ILE A 16 -9.49 3.35 -6.37
N ASN A 17 -9.68 2.77 -7.56
CA ASN A 17 -10.79 3.13 -8.44
C ASN A 17 -12.16 2.81 -7.83
N GLU A 18 -12.32 1.63 -7.24
CA GLU A 18 -13.55 1.26 -6.51
C GLU A 18 -13.85 2.28 -5.39
N GLY A 19 -12.83 2.63 -4.59
CA GLY A 19 -12.98 3.61 -3.50
C GLY A 19 -13.37 5.00 -4.00
N ARG A 20 -12.72 5.48 -5.06
CA ARG A 20 -13.06 6.77 -5.68
C ARG A 20 -14.46 6.77 -6.29
N ALA A 21 -14.85 5.69 -6.96
CA ALA A 21 -16.21 5.53 -7.51
C ALA A 21 -17.28 5.51 -6.40
N ALA A 22 -16.93 5.01 -5.21
CA ALA A 22 -17.77 5.07 -4.01
C ALA A 22 -17.75 6.43 -3.29
N GLY A 23 -17.00 7.43 -3.80
CA GLY A 23 -16.94 8.78 -3.25
C GLY A 23 -15.89 8.99 -2.15
N LEU A 24 -14.96 8.04 -1.96
CA LEU A 24 -13.86 8.23 -1.01
C LEU A 24 -12.86 9.26 -1.54
N SER A 25 -12.45 10.18 -0.66
CA SER A 25 -11.34 11.07 -0.92
C SER A 25 -10.01 10.32 -0.90
N ASP A 26 -9.00 10.88 -1.57
CA ASP A 26 -7.64 10.32 -1.56
C ASP A 26 -7.07 10.18 -0.14
N GLU A 27 -7.44 11.07 0.79
CA GLU A 27 -6.99 11.00 2.17
C GLU A 27 -7.61 9.81 2.92
N GLN A 28 -8.89 9.51 2.68
CA GLN A 28 -9.54 8.30 3.23
C GLN A 28 -8.93 7.02 2.64
N ILE A 29 -8.51 7.05 1.38
CA ILE A 29 -7.80 5.94 0.75
C ILE A 29 -6.41 5.77 1.38
N VAL A 30 -5.69 6.87 1.62
CA VAL A 30 -4.40 6.86 2.35
C VAL A 30 -4.56 6.25 3.74
N ASP A 31 -5.59 6.63 4.49
CA ASP A 31 -5.85 6.06 5.82
C ASP A 31 -6.16 4.56 5.73
N GLY A 32 -6.89 4.12 4.69
CA GLY A 32 -7.09 2.71 4.38
C GLY A 32 -5.79 1.94 4.12
N ILE A 33 -4.87 2.53 3.34
CA ILE A 33 -3.55 1.94 3.07
C ILE A 33 -2.71 1.85 4.34
N ILE A 34 -2.75 2.86 5.22
CA ILE A 34 -2.04 2.82 6.52
C ILE A 34 -2.56 1.67 7.37
N ASN A 35 -3.89 1.56 7.50
CA ASN A 35 -4.52 0.48 8.27
C ASN A 35 -4.14 -0.91 7.73
N LEU A 36 -4.16 -1.07 6.40
CA LEU A 36 -3.72 -2.30 5.76
C LEU A 36 -2.24 -2.58 6.04
N GLY A 37 -1.36 -1.59 5.88
CA GLY A 37 0.07 -1.71 6.15
C GLY A 37 0.35 -2.12 7.61
N ASP A 38 -0.38 -1.55 8.56
CA ASP A 38 -0.26 -1.90 9.98
C ASP A 38 -0.71 -3.34 10.29
N VAL A 39 -1.75 -3.83 9.61
CA VAL A 39 -2.18 -5.24 9.71
C VAL A 39 -1.12 -6.16 9.11
N LEU A 40 -0.66 -5.88 7.89
CA LEU A 40 0.33 -6.71 7.20
C LEU A 40 1.65 -6.77 7.97
N ALA A 41 2.13 -5.63 8.46
CA ALA A 41 3.37 -5.56 9.24
C ALA A 41 3.30 -6.33 10.57
N LYS A 42 2.10 -6.54 11.12
CA LYS A 42 1.89 -7.32 12.36
C LYS A 42 1.70 -8.81 12.10
N PHE A 43 0.90 -9.18 11.11
CA PHE A 43 0.39 -10.54 10.97
C PHE A 43 0.97 -11.34 9.80
N VAL A 44 1.55 -10.68 8.81
CA VAL A 44 2.07 -11.36 7.61
C VAL A 44 3.56 -11.66 7.77
N LYS A 45 3.95 -12.91 7.53
CA LYS A 45 5.34 -13.31 7.41
C LYS A 45 5.84 -12.87 6.03
N ALA A 46 7.00 -12.22 5.99
CA ALA A 46 7.62 -11.88 4.73
C ALA A 46 8.11 -13.16 4.05
N ASP A 47 7.75 -13.34 2.78
CA ASP A 47 8.11 -14.49 1.95
C ASP A 47 9.30 -14.18 1.03
N SER A 48 9.69 -12.90 0.89
CA SER A 48 10.89 -12.46 0.18
C SER A 48 11.74 -11.44 0.96
N PRO A 49 13.03 -11.26 0.61
CA PRO A 49 13.88 -10.22 1.20
C PRO A 49 13.33 -8.80 1.02
N GLU A 50 12.70 -8.50 -0.10
CA GLU A 50 12.07 -7.20 -0.39
C GLU A 50 10.85 -6.95 0.52
N GLU A 51 10.02 -7.97 0.72
CA GLU A 51 8.90 -7.90 1.66
C GLU A 51 9.38 -7.73 3.10
N ALA A 52 10.47 -8.41 3.47
CA ALA A 52 11.09 -8.27 4.79
C ALA A 52 11.61 -6.85 4.99
N LEU A 53 12.30 -6.29 3.99
CA LEU A 53 12.78 -4.91 4.04
C LEU A 53 11.63 -3.91 4.17
N PHE A 54 10.58 -4.05 3.34
CA PHE A 54 9.41 -3.17 3.43
C PHE A 54 8.75 -3.24 4.80
N LYS A 55 8.61 -4.46 5.35
CA LYS A 55 8.07 -4.67 6.70
C LYS A 55 8.92 -4.00 7.77
N ASP A 56 10.25 -4.12 7.71
CA ASP A 56 11.15 -3.50 8.69
C ASP A 56 11.16 -1.97 8.57
N MET A 57 11.12 -1.43 7.34
CA MET A 57 10.92 0.00 7.09
C MET A 57 9.58 0.47 7.69
N TRP A 58 8.50 -0.25 7.45
CA TRP A 58 7.17 0.11 7.97
C TRP A 58 7.11 0.08 9.50
N ARG A 59 7.78 -0.88 10.14
CA ARG A 59 7.85 -0.99 11.60
C ARG A 59 8.74 0.07 12.24
N SER A 60 9.74 0.54 11.52
CA SER A 60 10.66 1.58 11.99
C SER A 60 10.15 3.01 11.72
N ALA A 61 9.22 3.16 10.79
CA ALA A 61 8.66 4.45 10.40
C ALA A 61 7.76 5.07 11.48
N THR A 62 7.91 6.39 11.64
CA THR A 62 6.98 7.25 12.36
C THR A 62 5.61 7.32 11.67
N ALA A 63 4.61 7.90 12.35
CA ALA A 63 3.28 8.07 11.77
C ALA A 63 3.30 8.91 10.47
N ASP A 64 4.10 9.97 10.43
CA ASP A 64 4.23 10.83 9.26
C ASP A 64 4.95 10.14 8.10
N GLU A 65 5.96 9.32 8.39
CA GLU A 65 6.65 8.51 7.39
C GLU A 65 5.75 7.41 6.83
N LYS A 66 4.94 6.75 7.66
CA LYS A 66 3.92 5.81 7.18
C LYS A 66 2.89 6.48 6.29
N ARG A 67 2.43 7.69 6.64
CA ARG A 67 1.54 8.49 5.77
C ARG A 67 2.21 8.83 4.44
N THR A 68 3.50 9.15 4.48
CA THR A 68 4.30 9.40 3.28
C THR A 68 4.40 8.15 2.40
N LEU A 69 4.72 6.99 3.00
CA LEU A 69 4.74 5.71 2.30
C LEU A 69 3.37 5.35 1.70
N ALA A 70 2.29 5.52 2.45
CA ALA A 70 0.93 5.28 1.96
C ALA A 70 0.57 6.18 0.77
N ARG A 71 0.98 7.46 0.79
CA ARG A 71 0.81 8.37 -0.36
C ARG A 71 1.62 7.94 -1.58
N LEU A 72 2.82 7.37 -1.39
CA LEU A 72 3.61 6.80 -2.48
C LEU A 72 2.93 5.57 -3.08
N VAL A 73 2.39 4.69 -2.23
CA VAL A 73 1.63 3.51 -2.63
C VAL A 73 0.38 3.91 -3.43
N LEU A 74 -0.39 4.89 -2.96
CA LEU A 74 -1.53 5.45 -3.71
C LEU A 74 -1.12 5.99 -5.09
N ARG A 75 0.01 6.71 -5.15
CA ARG A 75 0.53 7.27 -6.40
C ARG A 75 0.99 6.18 -7.38
N LEU A 76 1.63 5.12 -6.87
CA LEU A 76 2.03 3.96 -7.66
C LEU A 76 0.81 3.25 -8.26
N GLY A 77 -0.21 2.97 -7.44
CA GLY A 77 -1.46 2.38 -7.93
C GLY A 77 -2.17 3.27 -8.95
N THR A 78 -2.23 4.58 -8.72
CA THR A 78 -2.85 5.53 -9.67
C THR A 78 -2.10 5.59 -11.00
N LYS A 79 -0.76 5.49 -11.01
CA LYS A 79 0.02 5.47 -12.26
C LYS A 79 -0.27 4.25 -13.13
N MET A 80 -0.73 3.14 -12.56
CA MET A 80 -1.05 1.91 -13.29
C MET A 80 -2.45 1.93 -13.92
N LEU A 81 -3.20 3.02 -13.74
CA LEU A 81 -4.49 3.27 -14.39
C LEU A 81 -4.37 3.97 -15.75
N HIS A 82 -3.16 4.44 -16.09
CA HIS A 82 -2.83 5.18 -17.31
C HIS A 82 -1.72 4.46 -18.08
#